data_AF-A0A822WYE9-F1
#
_entry.id   AF-A0A822WYE9-F1
#
_cell.length_a   1.000
_cell.length_b   1.000
_cell.length_c   1.000
_cell.angle_alpha   90.00
_cell.angle_beta   90.00
_cell.angle_gamma   90.00
#
_symmetry.space_group_name_H-M   'P 1'
#
loop_
_entity.id
_entity.type
_entity.pdbx_description
1 polymer ?
#
loop_
_entity_poly.entity_id
_entity_poly.type
_entity_poly.pdbx_seq_one_letter_code
_entity_poly.pdbx_strand_id
1 'polypeptide(L)' 'MTPVYDLVRRADGKNVFSFPAGGRYLVDTSNGLQSMRPLLDDEIIFTVESAARFLRKIGYQVIPPAA' A
#
# COMPACT_ATOMS: atom_id res chain seq x y z
N MET A 1 -18.88 -6.86 9.08
CA MET A 1 -18.62 -5.47 8.64
C MET A 1 -17.12 -5.30 8.48
N THR A 2 -16.66 -4.85 7.33
CA THR A 2 -15.22 -4.60 7.07
C THR A 2 -14.80 -3.36 7.86
N PRO A 3 -13.69 -3.39 8.63
CA PRO A 3 -13.24 -2.22 9.38
C PRO A 3 -12.89 -1.07 8.44
N VAL A 4 -13.30 0.15 8.81
CA VAL A 4 -12.98 1.40 8.13
C VAL A 4 -11.81 2.06 8.87
N TYR A 5 -10.81 2.53 8.14
CA TYR A 5 -9.69 3.28 8.71
C TYR A 5 -9.74 4.73 8.24
N ASP A 6 -9.46 5.66 9.17
CA ASP A 6 -9.41 7.09 8.90
C ASP A 6 -7.94 7.58 8.86
N LEU A 7 -7.57 8.25 7.78
CA LEU A 7 -6.38 9.11 7.75
C LEU A 7 -6.75 10.45 8.37
N VAL A 8 -6.00 10.89 9.38
CA VAL A 8 -6.30 12.12 10.14
C VAL A 8 -5.18 13.13 10.01
N ARG A 9 -5.51 14.40 9.81
CA ARG A 9 -4.54 15.49 9.71
C ARG A 9 -4.07 15.80 11.11
N ARG A 10 -2.77 15.59 11.35
CA ARG A 10 -2.19 15.79 12.69
C ARG A 10 -2.36 17.23 13.22
N ALA A 11 -2.32 18.22 12.33
CA ALA A 11 -2.33 19.64 12.73
C ALA A 11 -3.61 20.04 13.50
N ASP A 12 -4.75 19.47 13.14
CA ASP A 12 -6.05 19.85 13.73
C ASP A 12 -6.93 18.65 14.09
N GLY A 13 -6.40 17.42 14.00
CA GLY A 13 -7.10 16.19 14.36
C GLY A 13 -8.32 15.88 13.48
N LYS A 14 -8.50 16.60 12.36
CA LYS A 14 -9.62 16.38 11.45
C LYS A 14 -9.31 15.21 10.53
N ASN A 15 -10.27 14.30 10.35
CA ASN A 15 -10.19 13.26 9.32
C ASN A 15 -9.91 13.91 7.96
N VAL A 16 -8.83 13.46 7.31
CA VAL A 16 -8.47 13.81 5.93
C VAL A 16 -9.12 12.82 4.97
N PHE A 17 -9.17 11.55 5.34
CA PHE A 17 -9.83 10.50 4.56
C PHE A 17 -10.38 9.41 5.47
N SER A 18 -11.43 8.74 5.00
CA SER A 18 -12.02 7.55 5.61
C SER A 18 -12.18 6.52 4.51
N PHE A 19 -11.58 5.33 4.64
CA PHE A 19 -11.53 4.37 3.52
C PHE A 19 -12.27 3.05 3.80
N PRO A 20 -13.41 2.82 3.12
CA PRO A 20 -13.98 1.51 2.87
C PRO A 20 -13.73 1.13 1.39
N ALA A 21 -12.56 0.61 1.05
CA ALA A 21 -12.08 0.70 -0.33
C ALA A 21 -12.64 -0.35 -1.31
N GLY A 22 -13.42 -1.35 -0.88
CA GLY A 22 -14.22 -2.21 -1.78
C GLY A 22 -13.48 -2.76 -3.02
N GLY A 23 -12.20 -3.16 -2.89
CA GLY A 23 -11.38 -3.62 -4.01
C GLY A 23 -10.58 -2.54 -4.76
N ARG A 24 -10.47 -1.33 -4.19
CA ARG A 24 -9.63 -0.23 -4.69
C ARG A 24 -8.38 -0.08 -3.81
N TYR A 25 -7.32 0.43 -4.42
CA TYR A 25 -6.00 0.56 -3.81
C TYR A 25 -5.47 1.98 -4.03
N LEU A 26 -4.69 2.45 -3.06
CA LEU A 26 -3.90 3.67 -3.22
C LEU A 26 -2.69 3.33 -4.10
N VAL A 27 -2.60 3.98 -5.25
CA VAL A 27 -1.54 3.82 -6.24
C VAL A 27 -0.75 5.12 -6.30
N ASP A 28 0.55 5.04 -6.05
CA ASP A 28 1.47 6.16 -6.23
C ASP A 28 1.87 6.23 -7.71
N THR A 29 1.62 7.36 -8.36
CA THR A 29 1.99 7.57 -9.77
C THR A 29 3.35 8.27 -9.87
N SER A 30 4.05 8.03 -10.97
CA SER A 30 5.43 8.55 -11.19
C SER A 30 5.54 10.08 -11.18
N ASN A 31 4.43 10.79 -11.38
CA ASN A 31 4.35 12.25 -11.28
C ASN A 31 4.03 12.76 -9.86
N GLY A 32 4.07 11.90 -8.84
CA GLY A 32 3.87 12.28 -7.44
C GLY A 32 2.40 12.47 -7.02
N LEU A 33 1.46 12.11 -7.90
CA LEU A 33 0.04 12.06 -7.53
C LEU A 33 -0.29 10.70 -6.90
N GLN A 34 -1.25 10.70 -5.99
CA GLN A 34 -1.80 9.46 -5.43
C GLN A 34 -3.20 9.25 -5.99
N SER A 35 -3.49 8.05 -6.47
CA SER A 35 -4.78 7.69 -7.07
C SER A 35 -5.44 6.55 -6.30
N MET A 36 -6.74 6.66 -6.02
CA MET A 36 -7.52 5.58 -5.41
C MET A 36 -8.38 4.90 -6.48
N ARG A 37 -7.95 3.73 -6.95
CA ARG A 37 -8.61 3.02 -8.05
C ARG A 37 -8.44 1.50 -7.95
N PRO A 38 -9.26 0.70 -8.67
CA PRO A 38 -8.93 -0.69 -8.90
C PRO A 38 -7.54 -0.81 -9.54
N LEU A 39 -6.87 -1.95 -9.32
CA LEU A 39 -5.67 -2.27 -10.09
C LEU A 39 -6.03 -2.42 -11.57
N LEU A 40 -5.12 -1.98 -12.44
CA LEU A 40 -5.18 -2.34 -13.85
C LEU A 40 -4.74 -3.79 -14.02
N ASP A 41 -5.02 -4.36 -15.19
CA ASP A 41 -4.71 -5.77 -15.50
C ASP A 41 -3.20 -6.07 -15.42
N ASP A 42 -2.35 -5.06 -15.60
CA ASP A 42 -0.89 -5.14 -15.54
C ASP A 42 -0.31 -4.76 -14.17
N GLU A 43 -1.15 -4.42 -13.19
CA GLU A 43 -0.72 -4.05 -11.85
C GLU A 43 -0.98 -5.15 -10.84
N ILE A 44 -0.04 -5.33 -9.91
CA ILE A 44 -0.14 -6.33 -8.85
C ILE A 44 0.13 -5.69 -7.50
N ILE A 45 -0.50 -6.22 -6.46
CA ILE A 45 -0.15 -5.87 -5.08
C ILE A 45 1.19 -6.52 -4.75
N PHE A 46 2.20 -5.70 -4.55
CA PHE A 46 3.52 -6.14 -4.10
C PHE A 46 3.71 -5.73 -2.63
N THR A 47 3.33 -6.61 -1.71
CA THR A 47 3.58 -6.41 -0.27
C THR A 47 5.08 -6.55 0.02
N VAL A 48 5.54 -6.03 1.16
CA VAL A 48 6.94 -6.24 1.60
C VAL A 48 7.25 -7.73 1.72
N GLU A 49 6.29 -8.54 2.16
CA GLU A 49 6.46 -10.00 2.25
C GLU A 49 6.56 -10.65 0.86
N SER A 50 5.70 -10.27 -0.09
CA SER A 50 5.77 -10.82 -1.45
C SER A 50 7.04 -10.35 -2.17
N ALA A 51 7.50 -9.12 -1.92
CA ALA A 51 8.78 -8.60 -2.35
C ALA A 51 9.96 -9.41 -1.79
N ALA A 52 9.98 -9.63 -0.48
CA ALA A 52 11.02 -10.43 0.16
C ALA A 52 11.05 -11.88 -0.37
N ARG A 53 9.87 -12.49 -0.58
CA ARG A 53 9.76 -13.83 -1.15
C ARG A 53 10.25 -13.88 -2.61
N PHE A 54 9.89 -12.88 -3.41
CA PHE A 54 10.35 -12.76 -4.79
C PHE A 54 11.87 -12.64 -4.87
N LEU A 55 12.47 -11.72 -4.10
CA LEU A 55 13.92 -11.51 -4.04
C LEU A 55 14.66 -12.80 -3.67
N ARG A 56 14.18 -13.55 -2.68
CA ARG A 56 14.76 -14.87 -2.33
C ARG A 56 14.66 -15.87 -3.48
N LYS A 57 13.53 -15.91 -4.19
CA LYS A 57 13.31 -16.82 -5.34
C LYS A 57 14.28 -16.55 -6.49
N ILE A 58 14.66 -15.30 -6.71
CA ILE A 58 15.62 -14.92 -7.76
C ILE A 58 17.07 -14.89 -7.26
N GLY A 59 17.36 -15.47 -6.09
CA GLY A 59 18.72 -15.69 -5.59
C GLY A 59 19.30 -14.57 -4.73
N TYR A 60 18.51 -13.54 -4.38
CA TYR A 60 18.95 -12.47 -3.50
C TYR A 60 18.73 -12.84 -2.03
N GLN A 61 19.64 -12.39 -1.16
CA GLN A 61 19.48 -12.50 0.29
C GLN A 61 18.67 -11.31 0.81
N VAL A 62 17.62 -11.59 1.58
CA VAL A 62 16.81 -10.56 2.26
C VAL A 62 17.13 -10.59 3.74
N ILE A 63 17.75 -9.51 4.24
CA ILE A 63 18.13 -9.34 5.64
C ILE A 63 16.97 -8.64 6.36
N PRO A 64 16.32 -9.28 7.36
CA PRO A 64 15.31 -8.61 8.17
C PRO A 64 15.94 -7.48 8.99
N PRO A 65 15.18 -6.42 9.35
CA PRO A 65 15.68 -5.39 10.25
C PRO A 65 16.15 -6.04 11.56
N ALA A 66 17.31 -5.59 12.06
CA ALA A 66 17.79 -6.00 13.37
C ALA A 66 16.84 -5.47 14.46
N ALA A 67 16.51 -6.31 15.44
CA ALA A 67 15.68 -5.97 16.59
C ALA A 67 16.35 -4.93 17.49
#